data_AF-A0A966C678-F1
#
_entry.id   AF-A0A966C678-F1
#
_cell.length_a   1.000
_cell.length_b   1.000
_cell.length_c   1.000
_cell.angle_alpha   90.00
_cell.angle_beta   90.00
_cell.angle_gamma   90.00
#
_symmetry.space_group_name_H-M   'P 1'
#
loop_
_entity.id
_entity.type
_entity.pdbx_description
1 polymer ?
#
loop_
_entity_poly.entity_id
_entity_poly.type
_entity_poly.pdbx_seq_one_letter_code
_entity_poly.pdbx_strand_id
1 'polypeptide(L)'
;ARDLLASAEQSERVALGRYKEGVGSFLDLLAAQSALANARALEVQARAGWLLAVAQLTRDIGLMPRTDITTELVNTPRVTP
;
A
#
# COMPACT_ATOMS: atom_id res chain seq x y z
N ALA A 1 10.55 -5.42 -3.14
CA ALA A 1 9.52 -4.50 -3.67
C ALA A 1 10.05 -3.07 -3.84
N ARG A 2 10.60 -2.45 -2.78
CA ARG A 2 11.20 -1.11 -2.87
C ARG A 2 12.37 -1.00 -3.86
N ASP A 3 13.29 -1.97 -3.84
CA ASP A 3 14.43 -1.97 -4.78
C ASP A 3 13.98 -2.13 -6.24
N LEU A 4 12.94 -2.93 -6.47
CA LEU A 4 12.34 -3.12 -7.78
C LEU A 4 11.69 -1.82 -8.29
N LEU A 5 10.98 -1.10 -7.42
CA LEU A 5 10.42 0.21 -7.73
C LEU A 5 11.51 1.21 -8.09
N ALA A 6 12.55 1.32 -7.26
CA ALA A 6 13.68 2.22 -7.51
C ALA A 6 14.40 1.90 -8.83
N SER A 7 14.63 0.62 -9.10
CA SER A 7 15.22 0.18 -10.38
C SER A 7 14.32 0.53 -11.57
N ALA A 8 13.02 0.31 -11.47
CA ALA A 8 12.09 0.60 -12.56
C ALA A 8 11.95 2.11 -12.82
N GLU A 9 12.00 2.95 -11.78
CA GLU A 9 12.03 4.42 -11.91
C GLU A 9 13.30 4.91 -12.61
N GLN A 10 14.45 4.32 -12.27
CA GLN A 10 15.71 4.64 -12.93
C GLN A 10 15.68 4.23 -14.40
N SER A 11 15.17 3.03 -14.71
CA SER A 11 15.05 2.53 -16.08
C SER A 11 14.13 3.39 -16.93
N GLU A 12 12.98 3.82 -16.41
CA GLU A 12 12.07 4.73 -17.10
C GLU A 12 12.74 6.08 -17.40
N ARG A 13 13.46 6.64 -16.42
CA ARG A 13 14.16 7.92 -16.59
C ARG A 13 15.23 7.86 -17.68
N VAL A 14 15.97 6.75 -17.74
CA VAL A 14 16.98 6.52 -18.78
C VAL A 14 16.34 6.32 -20.16
N ALA A 15 15.27 5.52 -20.25
CA ALA A 15 14.56 5.29 -21.51
C ALA A 15 13.93 6.59 -22.04
N LEU A 16 13.37 7.42 -21.16
CA LEU A 16 12.81 8.72 -21.51
C LEU A 16 13.88 9.68 -22.04
N GLY A 17 15.07 9.69 -21.42
CA GLY A 17 16.22 10.48 -21.89
C GLY A 17 16.62 10.09 -23.32
N ARG A 18 16.83 8.78 -23.56
CA ARG A 18 17.20 8.27 -24.89
C ARG A 18 16.13 8.55 -25.94
N TYR A 19 14.85 8.41 -25.59
CA TYR A 19 13.75 8.71 -26.50
C TYR A 19 13.72 10.21 -26.87
N LYS A 20 13.91 11.11 -25.90
CA LYS A 20 13.96 12.56 -26.15
C LYS A 20 15.14 12.98 -27.01
N GLU A 21 16.28 12.30 -26.85
CA GLU A 21 17.48 12.50 -27.68
C GLU A 21 17.37 11.80 -29.06
N GLY A 22 16.28 11.09 -29.33
CA GLY A 22 16.02 10.41 -30.60
C GLY A 22 16.84 9.14 -30.83
N VAL A 23 17.62 8.70 -29.84
CA VAL A 23 18.46 7.49 -29.88
C VAL A 23 17.76 6.26 -29.29
N GLY A 24 16.62 6.44 -28.62
CA GLY A 24 15.80 5.37 -28.04
C GLY A 24 14.43 5.23 -28.72
N SER A 25 13.92 4.00 -28.79
CA SER A 25 12.59 3.72 -29.37
C SER A 25 11.46 4.06 -28.38
N PHE A 26 10.32 4.50 -28.90
CA PHE A 26 9.09 4.66 -28.11
C PHE A 26 8.67 3.34 -27.42
N LEU A 27 8.94 2.19 -28.05
CA LEU A 27 8.64 0.88 -27.45
C LEU A 27 9.48 0.59 -26.20
N ASP A 28 10.74 1.04 -26.17
CA ASP A 28 11.61 0.87 -25.00
C ASP A 28 11.12 1.73 -23.83
N LEU A 29 10.68 2.95 -24.12
CA LEU A 29 10.04 3.83 -23.12
C LEU A 29 8.75 3.21 -22.59
N LEU A 30 7.89 2.70 -23.47
CA LEU A 30 6.63 2.07 -23.06
C LEU A 30 6.88 0.82 -22.20
N ALA A 31 7.87 0.00 -22.54
CA ALA A 31 8.27 -1.15 -21.74
C ALA A 31 8.76 -0.73 -20.35
N ALA A 32 9.58 0.32 -20.26
CA ALA A 32 10.06 0.84 -18.98
C ALA A 32 8.93 1.43 -18.12
N GLN A 33 7.98 2.15 -18.73
CA GLN A 33 6.78 2.65 -18.06
C GLN A 33 5.88 1.52 -17.54
N SER A 34 5.71 0.45 -18.34
CA SER A 34 4.97 -0.74 -17.92
C SER A 34 5.64 -1.43 -16.72
N ALA A 35 6.96 -1.60 -16.76
CA ALA A 35 7.72 -2.17 -15.65
C ALA A 35 7.59 -1.33 -14.37
N LEU A 36 7.63 0.01 -14.50
CA LEU A 36 7.41 0.93 -13.37
C LEU A 36 5.99 0.82 -12.79
N ALA A 37 4.97 0.78 -13.65
CA ALA A 37 3.59 0.59 -13.21
C ALA A 37 3.42 -0.73 -12.43
N ASN A 38 4.01 -1.81 -12.92
CA ASN A 38 3.98 -3.10 -12.24
C ASN A 38 4.71 -3.05 -10.89
N ALA A 39 5.90 -2.42 -10.83
CA ALA A 39 6.66 -2.29 -9.59
C ALA A 39 5.90 -1.49 -8.51
N ARG A 40 5.14 -0.45 -8.92
CA ARG A 40 4.25 0.30 -8.01
C ARG A 40 3.12 -0.57 -7.46
N ALA A 41 2.48 -1.37 -8.31
CA ALA A 41 1.44 -2.30 -7.86
C ALA A 41 1.96 -3.30 -6.83
N LEU A 42 3.17 -3.85 -7.06
CA LEU A 42 3.87 -4.73 -6.12
C LEU A 42 4.19 -4.06 -4.78
N GLU A 43 4.57 -2.78 -4.78
CA GLU A 43 4.84 -2.04 -3.53
C GLU A 43 3.57 -1.85 -2.70
N VAL A 44 2.44 -1.52 -3.34
CA VAL A 44 1.14 -1.41 -2.70
C VAL A 44 0.69 -2.76 -2.13
N GLN A 45 0.81 -3.84 -2.91
CA GLN A 45 0.45 -5.19 -2.45
C GLN A 45 1.31 -5.63 -1.26
N ALA A 46 2.63 -5.38 -1.29
CA ALA A 46 3.52 -5.69 -0.18
C ALA A 46 3.12 -4.93 1.10
N ARG A 47 2.74 -3.66 0.97
CA ARG A 47 2.26 -2.85 2.10
C ARG A 47 0.94 -3.39 2.66
N ALA A 48 0.00 -3.73 1.79
CA ALA A 48 -1.28 -4.33 2.20
C ALA A 48 -1.06 -5.68 2.90
N GLY A 49 -0.18 -6.53 2.37
CA GLY A 49 0.19 -7.80 2.99
C GLY A 49 0.78 -7.62 4.39
N TRP A 50 1.65 -6.62 4.58
CA TRP A 50 2.18 -6.28 5.90
C TRP A 50 1.08 -5.85 6.89
N LEU A 51 0.15 -4.99 6.46
CA LEU A 51 -0.97 -4.55 7.31
C LEU A 51 -1.87 -5.72 7.71
N LEU A 52 -2.16 -6.64 6.78
CA LEU A 52 -2.93 -7.85 7.05
C LEU A 52 -2.21 -8.76 8.04
N ALA A 53 -0.91 -8.95 7.88
CA ALA A 53 -0.10 -9.75 8.80
C ALA A 53 -0.10 -9.17 10.23
N VAL A 54 0.03 -7.85 10.36
CA VAL A 54 -0.08 -7.17 11.65
C VAL A 54 -1.47 -7.35 12.25
N ALA A 55 -2.53 -7.15 11.47
CA ALA A 55 -3.90 -7.33 11.95
C ALA A 55 -4.16 -8.77 12.40
N GLN A 56 -3.64 -9.76 11.68
CA GLN A 56 -3.75 -11.16 12.04
C GLN A 56 -2.99 -11.48 13.32
N LEU A 57 -1.74 -11.01 13.45
CA LEU A 57 -0.96 -11.14 14.67
C LEU A 57 -1.70 -10.56 15.88
N THR A 58 -2.27 -9.35 15.77
CA THR A 58 -3.05 -8.73 16.85
C THR A 58 -4.28 -9.55 17.24
N ARG A 59 -4.96 -10.20 16.27
CA ARG A 59 -6.06 -11.12 16.56
C ARG A 59 -5.57 -12.37 17.28
N ASP A 60 -4.48 -12.97 16.80
CA ASP A 60 -3.96 -14.24 17.31
C ASP A 60 -3.44 -14.12 18.75
N ILE A 61 -2.86 -12.97 19.12
CA ILE A 61 -2.42 -12.67 20.49
C ILE A 61 -3.55 -12.17 21.41
N GLY A 62 -4.79 -12.17 20.94
CA GLY A 62 -5.98 -11.82 21.74
C GLY A 62 -6.13 -10.32 22.05
N LEU A 63 -5.37 -9.45 21.38
CA LEU A 63 -5.39 -7.99 21.57
C LEU A 63 -6.46 -7.29 20.71
N MET A 64 -7.55 -7.99 20.35
CA MET A 64 -8.69 -7.33 19.72
C MET A 64 -9.19 -6.25 20.67
N PRO A 65 -9.32 -4.98 20.24
CA PRO A 65 -10.00 -3.97 21.04
C PRO A 65 -11.38 -4.52 21.37
N ARG A 66 -11.62 -4.78 22.65
CA ARG A 66 -12.96 -5.11 23.11
C ARG A 66 -13.77 -3.85 22.85
N THR A 67 -14.58 -3.87 21.78
CA THR A 67 -15.54 -2.81 21.52
C THR A 67 -16.64 -2.97 22.56
N ASP A 68 -16.38 -2.44 23.75
CA ASP A 68 -17.34 -2.26 24.84
C ASP A 68 -18.34 -1.17 24.45
N ILE A 69 -19.09 -1.36 23.37
CA ILE A 69 -20.13 -0.42 22.93
C ILE A 69 -21.51 -0.72 23.55
N THR A 70 -21.59 -1.57 24.58
CA THR A 70 -22.87 -2.12 25.04
C THR A 70 -23.21 -1.96 26.52
N THR A 71 -22.53 -1.16 27.36
CA THR A 71 -22.90 -1.17 28.80
C THR A 71 -22.76 0.13 29.60
N GLU A 72 -22.85 1.32 28.98
CA GLU A 72 -23.01 2.56 29.78
C GLU A 72 -24.14 3.50 29.37
N LEU A 73 -24.71 3.37 28.17
CA LEU A 73 -25.68 4.35 27.66
C LEU A 73 -27.16 3.95 27.88
N VAL A 74 -27.41 2.79 28.51
CA VAL A 74 -28.78 2.23 28.74
C VAL A 74 -29.07 1.98 30.23
N ASN A 75 -28.41 2.67 31.18
CA ASN A 75 -28.84 2.57 32.58
C ASN A 75 -28.48 3.78 33.46
N THR A 76 -29.06 4.95 33.19
CA THR A 76 -29.27 5.94 34.25
C THR A 76 -30.70 5.77 34.80
N PRO A 77 -30.87 5.29 36.04
CA PRO A 77 -32.19 5.12 36.63
C PRO A 77 -32.84 6.49 36.87
N ARG A 78 -34.13 6.57 36.50
CA ARG A 78 -35.07 7.62 36.93
C ARG A 78 -34.89 7.91 38.42
N VAL A 79 -34.45 9.11 38.75
CA VAL A 79 -34.80 9.78 40.02
C VAL A 79 -35.15 11.24 39.72
N THR A 80 -36.44 11.49 39.68
CA THR A 80 -37.05 12.81 39.84
C THR A 80 -36.78 13.30 41.26
N PRO A 81 -36.60 14.61 41.44
CA PRO A 81 -37.36 15.31 42.48
C PRO A 81 -38.50 16.13 41.86
#